data_AF-A0A2M8B9G0-F1
#
_entry.id   AF-A0A2M8B9G0-F1
#
_cell.length_a   1.000
_cell.length_b   1.000
_cell.length_c   1.000
_cell.angle_alpha   90.00
_cell.angle_beta   90.00
_cell.angle_gamma   90.00
#
_symmetry.space_group_name_H-M   'P 1'
#
loop_
_entity.id
_entity.type
_entity.pdbx_description
1 polymer ?
#
loop_
_entity_poly.entity_id
_entity_poly.type
_entity_poly.pdbx_seq_one_letter_code
_entity_poly.pdbx_strand_id
1 'polypeptide(L)'
;MSLTALDLTFQHNVKVQCGPGEFVSVATIPVLALLKMASFCDRPYQRERDLADLGQILSRYLEGDDRCFEDSVFDAGVEYSNVSAYLCGCDISGIATNREHRDLIVRFLTLIGPETAHRAKMFRLGPQSAKDEFETRLEAFRRGLGLEKS
;
A
#
# COMPACT_ATOMS: atom_id res chain seq x y z
N MET A 1 -20.94 1.01 -3.47
CA MET A 1 -19.72 0.21 -3.29
C MET A 1 -18.98 0.34 -4.60
N SER A 2 -17.82 0.97 -4.59
CA SER A 2 -17.00 1.12 -5.77
C SER A 2 -16.42 -0.23 -6.18
N LEU A 3 -16.41 -0.52 -7.48
CA LEU A 3 -15.71 -1.66 -8.06
C LEU A 3 -14.32 -1.26 -8.58
N THR A 4 -13.87 -0.03 -8.31
CA THR A 4 -12.53 0.44 -8.68
C THR A 4 -11.47 -0.51 -8.13
N ALA A 5 -10.49 -0.86 -8.97
CA ALA A 5 -9.38 -1.78 -8.71
C ALA A 5 -9.77 -3.28 -8.62
N LEU A 6 -11.04 -3.65 -8.76
CA LEU A 6 -11.42 -5.07 -8.83
C LEU A 6 -10.89 -5.74 -10.11
N ASP A 7 -10.83 -4.99 -11.21
CA ASP A 7 -10.23 -5.40 -12.47
C ASP A 7 -8.78 -5.87 -12.30
N LEU A 8 -8.01 -5.17 -11.45
CA LEU A 8 -6.60 -5.50 -11.18
C LEU A 8 -6.43 -6.86 -10.48
N THR A 9 -7.45 -7.38 -9.79
CA THR A 9 -7.37 -8.71 -9.14
C THR A 9 -7.23 -9.83 -10.16
N PHE A 10 -7.85 -9.67 -11.32
CA PHE A 10 -7.79 -10.66 -12.39
C PHE A 10 -6.53 -10.49 -13.24
N GLN A 11 -5.99 -9.27 -13.33
CA GLN A 11 -4.79 -8.96 -14.12
C GLN A 11 -3.49 -9.26 -13.36
N HIS A 12 -3.45 -8.97 -12.06
CA HIS A 12 -2.26 -9.09 -11.22
C HIS A 12 -2.55 -10.05 -10.06
N ASN A 13 -2.32 -11.33 -10.32
CA ASN A 13 -2.44 -12.39 -9.34
C ASN A 13 -1.21 -13.31 -9.38
N VAL A 14 -1.01 -14.01 -8.27
CA VAL A 14 0.00 -15.05 -8.11
C VAL A 14 -0.70 -16.35 -7.72
N LYS A 15 -0.17 -17.47 -8.21
CA LYS A 15 -0.63 -18.81 -7.82
C LYS A 15 0.05 -19.20 -6.52
N VAL A 16 -0.74 -19.37 -5.46
CA VAL A 16 -0.28 -19.87 -4.18
C VAL A 16 -0.65 -21.33 -4.07
N GLN A 17 0.30 -22.17 -3.69
CA GLN A 17 0.05 -23.58 -3.45
C GLN A 17 -0.68 -23.75 -2.10
N CYS A 18 -1.85 -24.39 -2.12
CA CYS A 18 -2.68 -24.62 -0.94
C CYS A 18 -2.78 -26.10 -0.54
N GLY A 19 -2.18 -27.00 -1.34
CA GLY A 19 -2.14 -28.43 -1.11
C GLY A 19 -1.24 -29.13 -2.15
N PRO A 20 -1.05 -30.46 -2.05
CA PRO A 20 -0.28 -31.20 -3.05
C PRO A 20 -0.93 -31.09 -4.44
N GLY A 21 -0.30 -30.34 -5.35
CA GLY A 21 -0.81 -30.11 -6.71
C GLY A 21 -1.98 -29.10 -6.82
N GLU A 22 -2.42 -28.50 -5.72
CA GLU A 22 -3.54 -27.56 -5.70
C GLU A 22 -3.05 -26.11 -5.59
N PHE A 23 -3.54 -25.25 -6.49
CA PHE A 23 -3.15 -23.85 -6.56
C PHE A 23 -4.38 -22.94 -6.57
N VAL A 24 -4.32 -21.86 -5.79
CA VAL A 24 -5.31 -20.80 -5.78
C VAL A 24 -4.67 -19.52 -6.31
N SER A 25 -5.37 -18.83 -7.22
CA SER A 25 -4.92 -17.52 -7.69
C SER A 25 -5.34 -16.45 -6.69
N VAL A 26 -4.37 -15.73 -6.14
CA VAL A 26 -4.58 -14.68 -5.14
C VAL A 26 -4.06 -13.37 -5.70
N ALA A 27 -4.81 -12.29 -5.49
CA ALA A 27 -4.37 -10.94 -5.87
C ALA A 27 -3.02 -10.60 -5.23
N THR A 28 -2.15 -9.90 -5.96
CA THR A 28 -0.87 -9.47 -5.39
C THR A 28 -1.07 -8.46 -4.25
N ILE A 29 -0.06 -8.30 -3.39
CA ILE A 29 -0.14 -7.37 -2.26
C ILE A 29 -0.42 -5.91 -2.71
N PRO A 30 0.17 -5.38 -3.80
CA PRO A 30 -0.19 -4.05 -4.33
C PRO A 30 -1.69 -3.93 -4.68
N VAL A 31 -2.28 -4.97 -5.27
CA VAL A 31 -3.72 -4.99 -5.55
C VAL A 31 -4.54 -5.04 -4.26
N LEU A 32 -4.14 -5.85 -3.28
CA LEU A 32 -4.81 -5.89 -1.98
C LEU A 32 -4.77 -4.52 -1.30
N ALA A 33 -3.65 -3.79 -1.37
CA ALA A 33 -3.55 -2.44 -0.87
C ALA A 33 -4.56 -1.50 -1.56
N LEU A 34 -4.67 -1.54 -2.89
CA LEU A 34 -5.66 -0.74 -3.62
C LEU A 34 -7.11 -1.09 -3.24
N LEU A 35 -7.44 -2.38 -3.09
CA LEU A 35 -8.76 -2.81 -2.65
C LEU A 35 -9.08 -2.33 -1.22
N LYS A 36 -8.08 -2.32 -0.34
CA LYS A 36 -8.20 -1.77 1.02
C LYS A 36 -8.43 -0.26 0.99
N MET A 37 -7.71 0.48 0.15
CA MET A 37 -7.93 1.91 -0.07
C MET A 37 -9.34 2.19 -0.61
N ALA A 38 -9.82 1.41 -1.59
CA ALA A 38 -11.15 1.53 -2.15
C ALA A 38 -12.23 1.28 -1.10
N SER A 39 -12.11 0.18 -0.36
CA SER A 39 -13.04 -0.19 0.71
C SER A 39 -13.09 0.87 1.81
N PHE A 40 -11.93 1.42 2.19
CA PHE A 40 -11.86 2.49 3.17
C PHE A 40 -12.51 3.78 2.66
N CYS A 41 -12.20 4.21 1.44
CA CYS A 41 -12.79 5.41 0.84
C CYS A 41 -14.32 5.36 0.78
N ASP A 42 -14.89 4.18 0.51
CA ASP A 42 -16.33 3.98 0.44
C ASP A 42 -17.03 4.14 1.80
N ARG A 43 -16.39 3.68 2.88
CA ARG A 43 -16.99 3.62 4.23
C ARG A 43 -15.94 3.86 5.34
N PRO A 44 -15.36 5.06 5.44
CA PRO A 44 -14.16 5.31 6.25
C PRO A 44 -14.38 5.07 7.75
N TYR A 45 -15.60 5.24 8.25
CA TYR A 45 -15.94 4.97 9.66
C TYR A 45 -16.22 3.50 9.98
N GLN A 46 -16.54 2.67 8.97
CA GLN A 46 -16.86 1.24 9.16
C GLN A 46 -15.67 0.33 8.79
N ARG A 47 -14.66 0.90 8.13
CA ARG A 47 -13.54 0.18 7.51
C ARG A 47 -12.20 0.59 8.09
N GLU A 48 -12.17 1.06 9.33
CA GLU A 48 -10.94 1.49 10.02
C GLU A 48 -9.88 0.39 10.14
N ARG A 49 -10.30 -0.88 10.15
CA ARG A 49 -9.37 -2.03 10.08
C ARG A 49 -8.53 -2.03 8.80
N ASP A 50 -9.05 -1.51 7.69
CA ASP A 50 -8.28 -1.41 6.45
C ASP A 50 -7.09 -0.44 6.60
N LEU A 51 -7.16 0.56 7.50
CA LEU A 51 -6.01 1.41 7.83
C LEU A 51 -4.91 0.65 8.58
N ALA A 52 -5.30 -0.27 9.48
CA ALA A 52 -4.37 -1.13 10.19
C ALA A 52 -3.65 -2.07 9.21
N ASP A 53 -4.43 -2.71 8.33
CA ASP A 53 -3.92 -3.63 7.31
C ASP A 53 -2.98 -2.91 6.34
N LEU A 54 -3.33 -1.69 5.90
CA LEU A 54 -2.46 -0.86 5.07
C LEU A 54 -1.17 -0.49 5.81
N GLY A 55 -1.24 -0.14 7.10
CA GLY A 55 -0.06 0.09 7.92
C GLY A 55 0.86 -1.13 7.98
N GLN A 56 0.30 -2.33 8.11
CA GLN A 56 1.05 -3.60 8.09
C GLN A 56 1.70 -3.84 6.73
N ILE A 57 0.94 -3.68 5.65
CA ILE A 57 1.46 -3.82 4.27
C ILE A 57 2.65 -2.89 4.07
N LEU A 58 2.52 -1.60 4.40
CA LEU A 58 3.60 -0.63 4.20
C LEU A 58 4.86 -0.94 5.02
N SER A 59 4.72 -1.60 6.18
CA SER A 59 5.89 -2.02 6.97
C SER A 59 6.53 -3.32 6.49
N ARG A 60 5.74 -4.27 5.97
CA ARG A 60 6.17 -5.67 5.75
C ARG A 60 6.14 -6.10 4.28
N TYR A 61 5.91 -5.17 3.36
CA TYR A 61 5.79 -5.45 1.93
C TYR A 61 6.94 -6.28 1.35
N LEU A 62 8.17 -6.05 1.81
CA LEU A 62 9.37 -6.75 1.36
C LEU A 62 9.77 -7.98 2.20
N GLU A 63 8.92 -8.46 3.12
CA GLU A 63 9.27 -9.68 3.86
C GLU A 63 9.43 -10.87 2.90
N GLY A 64 10.67 -11.36 2.78
CA GLY A 64 11.04 -12.44 1.85
C GLY A 64 11.40 -11.98 0.44
N ASP A 65 11.67 -10.68 0.25
CA ASP A 65 12.04 -10.07 -1.04
C ASP A 65 13.35 -9.27 -0.90
N ASP A 66 14.32 -9.56 -1.77
CA ASP A 66 15.67 -8.97 -1.74
C ASP A 66 15.79 -7.65 -2.53
N ARG A 67 14.68 -7.13 -3.09
CA ARG A 67 14.68 -5.86 -3.84
C ARG A 67 15.19 -4.66 -3.05
N CYS A 68 15.25 -4.73 -1.72
CA CYS A 68 15.85 -3.69 -0.89
C CYS A 68 17.34 -3.44 -1.17
N PHE A 69 18.02 -4.38 -1.83
CA PHE A 69 19.43 -4.28 -2.21
C PHE A 69 19.66 -3.94 -3.69
N GLU A 70 18.61 -3.57 -4.44
CA GLU A 70 18.78 -3.13 -5.82
C GLU A 70 19.31 -1.69 -5.90
N ASP A 71 20.16 -1.42 -6.90
CA ASP A 71 20.73 -0.09 -7.16
C ASP A 71 19.65 1.00 -7.26
N SER A 72 18.49 0.66 -7.83
CA SER A 72 17.34 1.57 -7.95
C SER A 72 16.82 2.10 -6.61
N VAL A 73 16.94 1.30 -5.53
CA VAL A 73 16.56 1.68 -4.17
C VAL A 73 17.64 2.55 -3.53
N PHE A 74 18.91 2.19 -3.73
CA PHE A 74 20.04 2.99 -3.26
C PHE A 74 20.04 4.39 -3.89
N ASP A 75 19.81 4.47 -5.20
CA ASP A 75 19.70 5.72 -5.96
C ASP A 75 18.49 6.56 -5.52
N ALA A 76 17.42 5.90 -5.05
CA ALA A 76 16.31 6.60 -4.43
C ALA A 76 16.72 7.23 -3.07
N GLY A 77 17.75 6.75 -2.36
CA GLY A 77 18.15 7.36 -1.09
C GLY A 77 17.05 7.31 -0.02
N VAL A 78 16.22 6.26 -0.05
CA VAL A 78 15.21 5.99 0.98
C VAL A 78 15.87 5.22 2.12
N GLU A 79 15.60 5.63 3.37
CA GLU A 79 16.10 4.90 4.54
C GLU A 79 15.63 3.44 4.54
N TYR A 80 16.51 2.51 4.91
CA TYR A 80 16.25 1.08 4.84
C TYR A 80 14.93 0.65 5.50
N SER A 81 14.58 1.23 6.66
CA SER A 81 13.33 0.95 7.37
C SER A 81 12.05 1.37 6.62
N ASN A 82 12.19 2.22 5.60
CA ASN A 82 11.10 2.77 4.79
C ASN A 82 11.10 2.28 3.34
N VAL A 83 12.10 1.49 2.91
CA VAL A 83 12.19 0.91 1.56
C VAL A 83 10.97 0.04 1.23
N SER A 84 10.46 -0.69 2.22
CA SER A 84 9.24 -1.51 2.11
C SER A 84 8.05 -0.70 1.61
N ALA A 85 7.82 0.47 2.21
CA ALA A 85 6.74 1.37 1.82
C ALA A 85 7.01 2.04 0.46
N TYR A 86 8.25 2.44 0.19
CA TYR A 86 8.64 3.01 -1.10
C TYR A 86 8.37 2.05 -2.26
N LEU A 87 8.89 0.81 -2.19
CA LEU A 87 8.68 -0.18 -3.24
C LEU A 87 7.21 -0.60 -3.38
N CYS A 88 6.45 -0.62 -2.27
CA CYS A 88 5.00 -0.80 -2.34
C CYS A 88 4.34 0.30 -3.18
N GLY A 89 4.75 1.56 -2.98
CA GLY A 89 4.31 2.70 -3.79
C GLY A 89 4.67 2.54 -5.26
N CYS A 90 5.92 2.16 -5.57
CA CYS A 90 6.38 1.93 -6.95
C CYS A 90 5.53 0.88 -7.66
N ASP A 91 5.29 -0.27 -7.02
CA ASP A 91 4.53 -1.36 -7.62
C ASP A 91 3.04 -1.00 -7.79
N ILE A 92 2.46 -0.27 -6.83
CA ILE A 92 1.10 0.27 -6.99
C ILE A 92 1.03 1.24 -8.17
N SER A 93 2.01 2.15 -8.30
CA SER A 93 2.07 3.10 -9.42
C SER A 93 2.18 2.39 -10.77
N GLY A 94 2.96 1.31 -10.83
CA GLY A 94 3.12 0.48 -12.02
C GLY A 94 1.84 -0.22 -12.49
N ILE A 95 0.95 -0.60 -11.58
CA ILE A 95 -0.33 -1.28 -11.92
C ILE A 95 -1.52 -0.32 -12.01
N ALA A 96 -1.53 0.78 -11.26
CA ALA A 96 -2.59 1.79 -11.26
C ALA A 96 -2.45 2.76 -12.45
N THR A 97 -2.51 2.20 -13.66
CA THR A 97 -2.20 2.94 -14.90
C THR A 97 -3.37 3.81 -15.37
N ASN A 98 -4.62 3.42 -15.07
CA ASN A 98 -5.79 4.17 -15.49
C ASN A 98 -6.12 5.33 -14.52
N ARG A 99 -6.93 6.28 -15.01
CA ARG A 99 -7.30 7.47 -14.24
C ARG A 99 -8.07 7.15 -12.97
N GLU A 100 -9.00 6.19 -13.01
CA GLU A 100 -9.85 5.86 -11.87
C GLU A 100 -9.05 5.28 -10.69
N HIS A 101 -8.05 4.45 -10.97
CA HIS A 101 -7.15 3.90 -9.96
C HIS A 101 -6.30 5.01 -9.33
N ARG A 102 -5.79 5.95 -10.13
CA ARG A 102 -5.02 7.11 -9.63
C ARG A 102 -5.88 8.04 -8.78
N ASP A 103 -7.09 8.35 -9.22
CA ASP A 103 -8.04 9.18 -8.47
C ASP A 103 -8.43 8.53 -7.13
N LEU A 104 -8.52 7.19 -7.09
CA LEU A 104 -8.70 6.44 -5.84
C LEU A 104 -7.51 6.64 -4.87
N ILE A 105 -6.27 6.50 -5.35
CA ILE A 105 -5.06 6.67 -4.53
C ILE A 105 -5.03 8.10 -3.95
N VAL A 106 -5.25 9.11 -4.79
CA VAL A 106 -5.29 10.52 -4.35
C VAL A 106 -6.36 10.73 -3.30
N ARG A 107 -7.59 10.24 -3.53
CA ARG A 107 -8.70 10.35 -2.57
C ARG A 107 -8.37 9.69 -1.24
N PHE A 108 -7.76 8.51 -1.26
CA PHE A 108 -7.30 7.84 -0.06
C PHE A 108 -6.29 8.70 0.71
N LEU A 109 -5.25 9.18 0.03
CA LEU A 109 -4.22 10.04 0.64
C LEU A 109 -4.79 11.35 1.20
N THR A 110 -5.83 11.92 0.57
CA THR A 110 -6.55 13.08 1.11
C THR A 110 -7.27 12.73 2.41
N LEU A 111 -7.95 11.58 2.49
CA LEU A 111 -8.67 11.16 3.70
C LEU A 111 -7.73 10.88 4.89
N ILE A 112 -6.50 10.44 4.61
CA ILE A 112 -5.45 10.25 5.63
C ILE A 112 -4.44 11.41 5.65
N GLY A 113 -4.83 12.59 5.17
CA GLY A 113 -3.98 13.77 5.12
C GLY A 113 -3.56 14.27 6.52
N PRO A 114 -2.67 15.28 6.57
CA PRO A 114 -2.24 15.90 7.81
C PRO A 114 -3.43 16.31 8.68
N GLU A 115 -3.29 16.15 10.01
CA GLU A 115 -4.29 16.56 11.00
C GLU A 115 -5.67 15.86 10.92
N THR A 116 -5.82 14.83 10.08
CA THR A 116 -7.06 14.06 10.03
C THR A 116 -7.16 13.04 11.17
N ALA A 117 -8.38 12.81 11.67
CA ALA A 117 -8.65 11.75 12.63
C ALA A 117 -8.34 10.36 12.07
N HIS A 118 -8.44 10.18 10.75
CA HIS A 118 -8.11 8.92 10.07
C HIS A 118 -6.60 8.66 10.07
N ARG A 119 -5.76 9.68 9.87
CA ARG A 119 -4.30 9.56 10.01
C ARG A 119 -3.91 9.15 11.42
N ALA A 120 -4.49 9.80 12.44
CA ALA A 120 -4.26 9.43 13.83
C ALA A 120 -4.71 7.98 14.14
N LYS A 121 -5.78 7.50 13.51
CA LYS A 121 -6.23 6.11 13.61
C LYS A 121 -5.30 5.14 12.90
N MET A 122 -4.84 5.46 11.69
CA MET A 122 -3.87 4.65 10.96
C MET A 122 -2.57 4.49 11.75
N PHE A 123 -2.06 5.58 12.33
CA PHE A 123 -0.93 5.54 13.25
C PHE A 123 -1.20 4.64 14.47
N ARG A 124 -2.38 4.76 15.08
CA ARG A 124 -2.72 4.00 16.29
C ARG A 124 -2.88 2.51 16.04
N LEU A 125 -3.58 2.16 14.96
CA LEU A 125 -3.98 0.80 14.59
C LEU A 125 -2.92 0.07 13.76
N GLY A 126 -1.98 0.80 13.17
CA GLY A 126 -0.85 0.25 12.43
C GLY A 126 0.14 -0.52 13.32
N PRO A 127 1.19 -1.08 12.72
CA PRO A 127 2.21 -1.89 13.41
C PRO A 127 2.87 -1.12 14.56
N GLN A 128 2.85 -1.73 15.75
CA GLN A 128 3.40 -1.14 16.98
C GLN A 128 4.92 -0.94 16.91
N SER A 129 5.63 -1.87 16.25
CA SER A 129 7.10 -1.85 16.10
C SER A 129 7.64 -0.68 15.26
N ALA A 130 6.74 0.07 14.62
CA ALA A 130 7.09 0.95 13.52
C ALA A 130 6.42 2.34 13.65
N LYS A 131 5.96 2.69 14.86
CA LYS A 131 5.21 3.92 15.15
C LYS A 131 6.07 5.17 15.00
N ASP A 132 7.30 5.16 15.52
CA ASP A 132 8.17 6.34 15.51
C ASP A 132 8.58 6.80 14.10
N GLU A 133 8.40 5.93 13.09
CA GLU A 133 8.73 6.19 11.68
C GLU A 133 7.49 6.34 10.79
N PHE A 134 6.27 6.35 11.35
CA PHE A 134 5.03 6.33 10.54
C PHE A 134 5.00 7.42 9.47
N GLU A 135 5.45 8.62 9.81
CA GLU A 135 5.45 9.76 8.89
C GLU A 135 6.46 9.60 7.76
N THR A 136 7.69 9.19 8.09
CA THR A 136 8.73 8.91 7.10
C THR A 136 8.31 7.77 6.18
N ARG A 137 7.63 6.76 6.72
CA ARG A 137 7.09 5.64 5.95
C ARG A 137 5.99 6.07 4.97
N LEU A 138 5.05 6.89 5.45
CA LEU A 138 3.98 7.41 4.60
C LEU A 138 4.55 8.30 3.49
N GLU A 139 5.60 9.08 3.79
CA GLU A 139 6.30 9.88 2.79
C GLU A 139 7.04 9.01 1.76
N ALA A 140 7.75 7.97 2.21
CA ALA A 140 8.40 7.02 1.31
C ALA A 140 7.38 6.35 0.37
N PHE A 141 6.22 5.96 0.91
CA PHE A 141 5.11 5.42 0.11
C PHE A 141 4.62 6.43 -0.95
N ARG A 142 4.38 7.69 -0.57
CA ARG A 142 3.96 8.75 -1.51
C ARG A 142 4.98 8.98 -2.60
N ARG A 143 6.27 8.98 -2.24
CA ARG A 143 7.36 9.10 -3.20
C ARG A 143 7.39 7.95 -4.20
N GLY A 144 7.20 6.70 -3.74
CA GLY A 144 7.09 5.53 -4.63
C GLY A 144 5.90 5.62 -5.59
N LEU A 145 4.80 6.25 -5.16
CA LEU A 145 3.66 6.55 -6.03
C LEU A 145 3.95 7.64 -7.10
N GLY A 146 5.11 8.28 -7.07
CA GLY A 146 5.44 9.44 -7.90
C GLY A 146 4.70 10.72 -7.47
N LEU A 147 4.25 10.78 -6.20
CA LEU A 147 3.54 11.91 -5.62
C LEU A 147 4.46 12.63 -4.63
N GLU A 148 5.38 13.45 -5.13
CA GLU A 148 6.25 14.27 -4.27
C GLU A 148 5.46 15.36 -3.53
N LYS A 149 6.01 15.87 -2.42
CA LYS A 149 5.44 17.00 -1.69
C LYS A 149 5.35 18.22 -2.62
N SER A 150 4.12 18.61 -2.96
CA SER A 150 3.80 19.97 -3.42
C SER A 150 3.97 20.97 -2.31
#